data_AF-A0A970H3F3-F1
#
_entry.id   AF-A0A970H3F3-F1
#
_cell.length_a   1.000
_cell.length_b   1.000
_cell.length_c   1.000
_cell.angle_alpha   90.00
_cell.angle_beta   90.00
_cell.angle_gamma   90.00
#
_symmetry.space_group_name_H-M   'P 1'
#
loop_
_entity.id
_entity.type
_entity.pdbx_description
1 polymer ?
#
loop_
_entity_poly.entity_id
_entity_poly.type
_entity_poly.pdbx_seq_one_letter_code
_entity_poly.pdbx_strand_id
1 'polypeptide(L)'
;MIYIKGSKFDITELKSTYPVQSVEHKVLVKMEESSFRYNFKSEDVLKFELLLRKEIAASARALDRSGFGFAVFSKSQCNPEYWNRENNGGFSLKQGKSPSKAIRNIFENGRLYRNECATAMVIVYYGALLSVFKDRFDETFPYIYLMDWYIIDPLLQGIGYPRKAHDMLIGDRAYFKNPDVHPETMWLQGENVIVLAEDLYYGHGIGIANAETFIEILNRNRKEGAAKSAYLMDEVARPDFELLSDVYHERTATAQTIYWRNMV
;
A
#
# COMPACT_ATOMS: atom_id res chain seq x y z
N MET A 1 13.12 -6.58 17.44
CA MET A 1 14.39 -5.83 17.65
C MET A 1 14.97 -5.32 16.32
N ILE A 2 15.51 -4.09 16.29
CA ILE A 2 16.07 -3.46 15.08
C ILE A 2 17.60 -3.54 15.06
N TYR A 3 18.17 -3.85 13.89
CA TYR A 3 19.60 -3.98 13.64
C TYR A 3 20.01 -3.19 12.39
N ILE A 4 21.12 -2.47 12.47
CA ILE A 4 21.74 -1.78 11.34
C ILE A 4 23.14 -2.35 11.12
N LYS A 5 23.42 -2.80 9.89
CA LYS A 5 24.71 -3.41 9.51
C LYS A 5 25.18 -4.52 10.47
N GLY A 6 24.24 -5.28 11.01
CA GLY A 6 24.52 -6.41 11.90
C GLY A 6 24.53 -6.09 13.40
N SER A 7 24.55 -4.82 13.79
CA SER A 7 24.57 -4.37 15.20
C SER A 7 23.19 -3.95 15.66
N LYS A 8 22.83 -4.25 16.93
CA LYS A 8 21.57 -3.79 17.52
C LYS A 8 21.56 -2.27 17.51
N PHE A 9 20.51 -1.68 16.95
CA PHE A 9 20.37 -0.24 16.83
C PHE A 9 19.48 0.27 17.98
N ASP A 10 19.98 1.24 18.73
CA ASP A 10 19.19 1.93 19.74
C ASP A 10 18.31 2.97 19.07
N ILE A 11 17.00 2.73 19.08
CA ILE A 11 16.03 3.61 18.43
C ILE A 11 15.59 4.77 19.33
N THR A 12 16.10 4.93 20.55
CA THR A 12 15.60 5.90 21.52
C THR A 12 15.59 7.33 20.96
N GLU A 13 16.71 7.76 20.37
CA GLU A 13 16.81 9.09 19.75
C GLU A 13 15.88 9.21 18.54
N LEU A 14 15.94 8.25 17.60
CA LEU A 14 15.10 8.25 16.40
C LEU A 14 13.60 8.27 16.74
N LYS A 15 13.16 7.43 17.68
CA LYS A 15 11.77 7.32 18.15
C LYS A 15 11.28 8.63 18.75
N SER A 16 12.16 9.41 19.40
CA SER A 16 11.83 10.72 19.98
C SER A 16 11.57 11.81 18.93
N THR A 17 12.08 11.64 17.71
CA THR A 17 11.83 12.58 16.59
C THR A 17 10.41 12.48 16.03
N TYR A 18 9.70 11.39 16.33
CA TYR A 18 8.35 11.12 15.83
C TYR A 18 7.31 11.30 16.96
N PRO A 19 6.20 12.02 16.72
CA PRO A 19 5.11 12.12 17.69
C PRO A 19 4.61 10.74 18.10
N VAL A 20 4.25 10.56 19.38
CA VAL A 20 3.84 9.25 19.93
C VAL A 20 2.69 8.59 19.14
N GLN A 21 1.77 9.39 18.60
CA GLN A 21 0.63 8.89 17.83
C GLN A 21 0.90 8.71 16.34
N SER A 22 2.10 9.05 15.85
CA SER A 22 2.48 8.89 14.45
C SER A 22 2.62 7.41 14.06
N VAL A 23 2.52 7.14 12.76
CA VAL A 23 2.71 5.79 12.22
C VAL A 23 4.14 5.32 12.47
N GLU A 24 5.11 6.21 12.25
CA GLU A 24 6.53 5.96 12.41
C GLU A 24 6.86 5.50 13.85
N HIS A 25 6.35 6.23 14.85
CA HIS A 25 6.53 5.88 16.26
C HIS A 25 5.92 4.51 16.60
N LYS A 26 4.67 4.27 16.18
CA LYS A 26 3.96 3.00 16.45
C LYS A 26 4.66 1.81 15.79
N VAL A 27 5.16 1.97 14.57
CA VAL A 27 5.94 0.93 13.86
C VAL A 27 7.27 0.66 14.57
N LEU A 28 8.00 1.70 14.98
CA LEU A 28 9.25 1.56 15.72
C LEU A 28 9.07 0.81 17.04
N VAL A 29 8.04 1.15 17.82
CA VAL A 29 7.70 0.44 19.07
C VAL A 29 7.41 -1.03 18.80
N LYS A 30 6.57 -1.33 17.80
CA LYS A 30 6.23 -2.72 17.45
C LYS A 30 7.46 -3.52 17.00
N MET A 31 8.34 -2.90 16.20
CA MET A 31 9.60 -3.52 15.80
C MET A 31 10.57 -3.71 16.99
N GLU A 32 10.58 -2.81 17.97
CA GLU A 32 11.40 -2.90 19.18
C GLU A 32 10.97 -4.06 20.09
N GLU A 33 9.67 -4.15 20.37
CA GLU A 33 9.04 -5.16 21.23
C GLU A 33 9.04 -6.57 20.61
N SER A 34 9.13 -6.65 19.29
CA SER A 34 9.13 -7.92 18.57
C SER A 34 10.36 -8.78 18.87
N SER A 35 10.13 -10.09 18.97
CA SER A 35 11.19 -11.12 19.01
C SER A 35 11.89 -11.30 17.66
N PHE A 36 11.29 -10.80 16.57
CA PHE A 36 11.87 -10.84 15.23
C PHE A 36 13.01 -9.82 15.08
N ARG A 37 14.01 -10.19 14.28
CA ARG A 37 15.16 -9.35 13.96
C ARG A 37 14.93 -8.59 12.65
N TYR A 38 14.61 -7.31 12.75
CA TYR A 38 14.54 -6.39 11.62
C TYR A 38 15.94 -5.91 11.25
N ASN A 39 16.41 -6.23 10.04
CA ASN A 39 17.73 -5.82 9.57
C ASN A 39 17.59 -4.73 8.52
N PHE A 40 18.38 -3.67 8.67
CA PHE A 40 18.48 -2.58 7.71
C PHE A 40 19.96 -2.35 7.35
N LYS A 41 20.23 -1.98 6.09
CA LYS A 41 21.59 -1.61 5.65
C LYS A 41 22.04 -0.23 6.14
N SER A 42 21.11 0.67 6.47
CA SER A 42 21.40 2.00 7.02
C SER A 42 20.19 2.56 7.79
N GLU A 43 20.42 3.62 8.56
CA GLU A 43 19.35 4.35 9.24
C GLU A 43 18.42 5.07 8.24
N ASP A 44 18.97 5.53 7.12
CA ASP A 44 18.19 6.17 6.04
C ASP A 44 17.14 5.21 5.44
N VAL A 45 17.49 3.93 5.29
CA VAL A 45 16.54 2.92 4.79
C VAL A 45 15.43 2.65 5.80
N LEU A 46 15.77 2.61 7.10
CA LEU A 46 14.76 2.53 8.15
C LEU A 46 13.84 3.76 8.11
N LYS A 47 14.39 4.98 8.03
CA LYS A 47 13.60 6.22 7.90
C LYS A 47 12.72 6.22 6.65
N PHE A 48 13.23 5.73 5.52
CA PHE A 48 12.47 5.60 4.29
C PHE A 48 11.31 4.62 4.44
N GLU A 49 11.52 3.44 5.05
CA GLU A 49 10.43 2.50 5.33
C GLU A 49 9.35 3.13 6.22
N LEU A 50 9.74 3.81 7.30
CA LEU A 50 8.80 4.49 8.20
C LEU A 50 7.98 5.56 7.46
N LEU A 51 8.64 6.38 6.64
CA LEU A 51 7.99 7.40 5.81
C LEU A 51 7.00 6.75 4.83
N LEU A 52 7.41 5.72 4.09
CA LEU A 52 6.54 5.08 3.10
C LEU A 52 5.35 4.39 3.78
N ARG A 53 5.54 3.73 4.93
CA ARG A 53 4.44 3.13 5.72
C ARG A 53 3.41 4.18 6.15
N LYS A 54 3.88 5.34 6.62
CA LYS A 54 2.99 6.47 6.93
C LYS A 54 2.19 6.89 5.70
N GLU A 55 2.84 7.07 4.56
CA GLU A 55 2.16 7.53 3.34
C GLU A 55 1.22 6.46 2.74
N ILE A 56 1.50 5.17 2.93
CA ILE A 56 0.58 4.07 2.60
C ILE A 56 -0.70 4.18 3.45
N ALA A 57 -0.55 4.33 4.76
CA ALA A 57 -1.70 4.48 5.66
C ALA A 57 -2.50 5.75 5.35
N ALA A 58 -1.82 6.87 5.06
CA ALA A 58 -2.45 8.12 4.66
C ALA A 58 -3.22 7.97 3.33
N SER A 59 -2.62 7.29 2.35
CA SER A 59 -3.22 7.04 1.03
C SER A 59 -4.42 6.11 1.11
N ALA A 60 -4.39 5.07 1.95
CA ALA A 60 -5.55 4.22 2.21
C ALA A 60 -6.74 5.05 2.73
N ARG A 61 -6.49 5.92 3.74
CA ARG A 61 -7.51 6.83 4.27
C ARG A 61 -7.99 7.86 3.24
N ALA A 62 -7.11 8.33 2.36
CA ALA A 62 -7.47 9.28 1.32
C ALA A 62 -8.35 8.62 0.24
N LEU A 63 -8.03 7.38 -0.16
CA LEU A 63 -8.80 6.64 -1.15
C LEU A 63 -10.21 6.34 -0.62
N ASP A 64 -10.34 5.92 0.64
CA ASP A 64 -11.62 5.73 1.33
C ASP A 64 -12.53 6.97 1.25
N ARG A 65 -11.96 8.16 1.48
CA ARG A 65 -12.70 9.44 1.43
C ARG A 65 -12.97 9.95 0.01
N SER A 66 -12.24 9.48 -1.00
CA SER A 66 -12.32 10.00 -2.37
C SER A 66 -13.64 9.71 -3.09
N GLY A 67 -14.39 8.70 -2.61
CA GLY A 67 -15.55 8.16 -3.31
C GLY A 67 -15.19 7.24 -4.48
N PHE A 68 -13.94 6.75 -4.56
CA PHE A 68 -13.56 5.65 -5.45
C PHE A 68 -14.46 4.45 -5.18
N GLY A 69 -15.19 4.00 -6.21
CA GLY A 69 -16.25 3.00 -6.05
C GLY A 69 -15.75 1.57 -6.18
N PHE A 70 -16.41 0.63 -5.49
CA PHE A 70 -16.27 -0.78 -5.83
C PHE A 70 -17.02 -1.11 -7.12
N ALA A 71 -16.37 -1.86 -8.01
CA ALA A 71 -17.00 -2.50 -9.16
C ALA A 71 -16.17 -3.68 -9.64
N VAL A 72 -16.85 -4.78 -10.01
CA VAL A 72 -16.20 -5.87 -10.74
C VAL A 72 -15.59 -5.39 -12.06
N PHE A 73 -14.55 -6.07 -12.55
CA PHE A 73 -13.79 -5.64 -13.74
C PHE A 73 -14.65 -5.28 -14.97
N SER A 74 -15.67 -6.09 -15.28
CA SER A 74 -16.58 -5.84 -16.41
C SER A 74 -17.37 -4.53 -16.29
N LYS A 75 -17.51 -4.00 -15.07
CA LYS A 75 -18.20 -2.75 -14.73
C LYS A 75 -17.25 -1.65 -14.24
N SER A 76 -15.92 -1.84 -14.36
CA SER A 76 -14.95 -0.83 -13.94
C SER A 76 -15.14 0.47 -14.72
N GLN A 77 -14.77 1.60 -14.11
CA GLN A 77 -14.90 2.94 -14.69
C GLN A 77 -13.69 3.77 -14.31
N CYS A 78 -13.23 4.64 -15.21
CA CYS A 78 -12.13 5.55 -14.95
C CYS A 78 -12.35 6.88 -15.69
N ASN A 79 -11.71 7.95 -15.22
CA ASN A 79 -11.73 9.22 -15.94
C ASN A 79 -11.00 9.07 -17.30
N PRO A 80 -11.70 9.23 -18.44
CA PRO A 80 -11.12 9.08 -19.76
C PRO A 80 -10.13 10.20 -20.12
N GLU A 81 -10.03 11.27 -19.32
CA GLU A 81 -8.99 12.28 -19.53
C GLU A 81 -7.58 11.71 -19.36
N TYR A 82 -7.40 10.75 -18.43
CA TYR A 82 -6.10 10.21 -18.04
C TYR A 82 -5.90 8.76 -18.44
N TRP A 83 -6.97 7.96 -18.46
CA TRP A 83 -6.86 6.50 -18.57
C TRP A 83 -7.62 5.96 -19.78
N ASN A 84 -7.09 4.91 -20.42
CA ASN A 84 -7.91 4.02 -21.22
C ASN A 84 -8.42 2.90 -20.33
N ARG A 85 -9.71 2.59 -20.43
CA ARG A 85 -10.27 1.39 -19.83
C ARG A 85 -10.07 0.22 -20.80
N GLU A 86 -9.31 -0.76 -20.39
CA GLU A 86 -9.04 -1.97 -21.17
C GLU A 86 -10.20 -2.96 -21.09
N ASN A 87 -10.27 -3.90 -22.05
CA ASN A 87 -11.35 -4.89 -22.14
C ASN A 87 -11.45 -5.80 -20.91
N ASN A 88 -10.31 -6.07 -20.26
CA ASN A 88 -10.24 -6.84 -19.03
C ASN A 88 -10.65 -6.03 -17.79
N GLY A 89 -10.97 -4.73 -17.93
CA GLY A 89 -11.38 -3.84 -16.85
C GLY A 89 -10.25 -3.02 -16.21
N GLY A 90 -9.01 -3.15 -16.70
CA GLY A 90 -7.84 -2.44 -16.21
C GLY A 90 -7.76 -1.01 -16.73
N PHE A 91 -6.94 -0.18 -16.08
CA PHE A 91 -6.72 1.21 -16.50
C PHE A 91 -5.28 1.39 -16.98
N SER A 92 -5.09 1.67 -18.28
CA SER A 92 -3.79 2.03 -18.83
C SER A 92 -3.65 3.54 -18.91
N LEU A 93 -2.54 4.08 -18.40
CA LEU A 93 -2.25 5.51 -18.50
C LEU A 93 -2.13 5.90 -19.97
N LYS A 94 -2.84 6.94 -20.41
CA LYS A 94 -2.75 7.45 -21.77
C LYS A 94 -1.36 8.00 -22.06
N GLN A 95 -0.86 7.74 -23.26
CA GLN A 95 0.43 8.25 -23.71
C GLN A 95 0.50 9.78 -23.59
N GLY A 96 1.60 10.29 -23.03
CA GLY A 96 1.84 11.72 -22.82
C GLY A 96 1.09 12.35 -21.65
N LYS A 97 0.27 11.59 -20.90
CA LYS A 97 -0.32 12.07 -19.65
C LYS A 97 0.66 11.92 -18.50
N SER A 98 0.66 12.89 -17.60
CA SER A 98 1.49 12.89 -16.38
C SER A 98 1.00 11.82 -15.39
N PRO A 99 1.86 10.85 -15.00
CA PRO A 99 1.54 9.84 -13.99
C PRO A 99 1.05 10.44 -12.66
N SER A 100 1.75 11.45 -12.12
CA SER A 100 1.38 12.09 -10.86
C SER A 100 0.01 12.74 -10.92
N LYS A 101 -0.31 13.46 -12.01
CA LYS A 101 -1.64 14.05 -12.21
C LYS A 101 -2.72 12.98 -12.34
N ALA A 102 -2.45 11.90 -13.08
CA ALA A 102 -3.41 10.81 -13.26
C ALA A 102 -3.73 10.08 -11.95
N ILE A 103 -2.70 9.75 -11.15
CA ILE A 103 -2.87 9.13 -9.83
C ILE A 103 -3.58 10.08 -8.88
N ARG A 104 -3.14 11.34 -8.79
CA ARG A 104 -3.77 12.36 -7.94
C ARG A 104 -5.25 12.55 -8.28
N ASN A 105 -5.60 12.52 -9.56
CA ASN A 105 -6.97 12.66 -10.01
C ASN A 105 -7.89 11.56 -9.46
N ILE A 106 -7.38 10.34 -9.20
CA ILE A 106 -8.16 9.27 -8.55
C ILE A 106 -8.56 9.68 -7.13
N PHE A 107 -7.67 10.31 -6.37
CA PHE A 107 -7.96 10.75 -5.01
C PHE A 107 -8.84 12.01 -4.96
N GLU A 108 -8.68 12.93 -5.92
CA GLU A 108 -9.44 14.19 -5.97
C GLU A 108 -10.83 14.02 -6.60
N ASN A 109 -10.96 13.11 -7.57
CA ASN A 109 -12.19 12.90 -8.35
C ASN A 109 -12.63 11.43 -8.30
N GLY A 110 -12.47 10.77 -7.15
CA GLY A 110 -12.69 9.33 -6.98
C GLY A 110 -14.04 8.82 -7.49
N ARG A 111 -15.09 9.64 -7.45
CA ARG A 111 -16.41 9.32 -7.98
C ARG A 111 -16.45 9.03 -9.49
N LEU A 112 -15.43 9.45 -10.25
CA LEU A 112 -15.27 9.10 -11.67
C LEU A 112 -14.69 7.70 -11.88
N TYR A 113 -14.32 7.02 -10.80
CA TYR A 113 -13.56 5.78 -10.83
C TYR A 113 -14.23 4.67 -10.03
N ARG A 114 -14.21 3.46 -10.58
CA ARG A 114 -14.70 2.25 -9.90
C ARG A 114 -13.89 1.03 -10.32
N ASN A 115 -13.37 0.24 -9.38
CA ASN A 115 -12.65 -1.01 -9.68
C ASN A 115 -12.70 -1.99 -8.48
N GLU A 116 -12.09 -3.16 -8.65
CA GLU A 116 -11.97 -4.25 -7.66
C GLU A 116 -11.02 -3.90 -6.50
N CYS A 117 -11.10 -4.68 -5.41
CA CYS A 117 -10.33 -4.44 -4.20
C CYS A 117 -8.81 -4.54 -4.42
N ALA A 118 -8.34 -5.49 -5.22
CA ALA A 118 -6.92 -5.64 -5.55
C ALA A 118 -6.35 -4.43 -6.29
N THR A 119 -7.04 -3.94 -7.32
CA THR A 119 -6.65 -2.72 -8.05
C THR A 119 -6.59 -1.51 -7.10
N ALA A 120 -7.53 -1.40 -6.16
CA ALA A 120 -7.55 -0.33 -5.18
C ALA A 120 -6.30 -0.34 -4.28
N MET A 121 -5.79 -1.52 -3.90
CA MET A 121 -4.55 -1.62 -3.13
C MET A 121 -3.35 -1.09 -3.93
N VAL A 122 -3.24 -1.42 -5.21
CA VAL A 122 -2.18 -0.89 -6.08
C VAL A 122 -2.25 0.63 -6.18
N ILE A 123 -3.46 1.20 -6.28
CA ILE A 123 -3.68 2.66 -6.26
C ILE A 123 -3.19 3.27 -4.93
N VAL A 124 -3.43 2.64 -3.78
CA VAL A 124 -2.91 3.10 -2.49
C VAL A 124 -1.38 3.21 -2.51
N TYR A 125 -0.69 2.19 -3.04
CA TYR A 125 0.78 2.22 -3.14
C TYR A 125 1.28 3.33 -4.07
N TYR A 126 0.66 3.53 -5.24
CA TYR A 126 1.02 4.66 -6.10
C TYR A 126 0.72 6.02 -5.46
N GLY A 127 -0.37 6.15 -4.71
CA GLY A 127 -0.66 7.35 -3.93
C GLY A 127 0.43 7.65 -2.90
N ALA A 128 0.88 6.62 -2.17
CA ALA A 128 1.94 6.76 -1.18
C ALA A 128 3.27 7.13 -1.82
N LEU A 129 3.64 6.46 -2.92
CA LEU A 129 4.84 6.76 -3.68
C LEU A 129 4.80 8.16 -4.29
N LEU A 130 3.63 8.65 -4.72
CA LEU A 130 3.46 10.02 -5.17
C LEU A 130 3.78 11.03 -4.06
N SER A 131 3.30 10.81 -2.84
CA SER A 131 3.64 11.65 -1.68
C SER A 131 5.13 11.64 -1.36
N VAL A 132 5.78 10.48 -1.48
CA VAL A 132 7.22 10.31 -1.16
C VAL A 132 8.12 10.89 -2.25
N PHE A 133 7.90 10.54 -3.52
CA PHE A 133 8.77 10.92 -4.63
C PHE A 133 8.48 12.33 -5.18
N LYS A 134 7.27 12.86 -4.95
CA LYS A 134 6.85 14.22 -5.35
C LYS A 134 7.17 14.49 -6.83
N ASP A 135 7.97 15.51 -7.12
CA ASP A 135 8.31 15.93 -8.49
C ASP A 135 9.08 14.86 -9.28
N ARG A 136 9.67 13.87 -8.60
CA ARG A 136 10.38 12.75 -9.24
C ARG A 136 9.48 11.57 -9.56
N PHE A 137 8.19 11.63 -9.20
CA PHE A 137 7.28 10.50 -9.40
C PHE A 137 7.14 10.14 -10.87
N ASP A 138 6.90 11.13 -11.74
CA ASP A 138 6.69 10.89 -13.18
C ASP A 138 7.91 10.27 -13.87
N GLU A 139 9.12 10.66 -13.45
CA GLU A 139 10.36 10.08 -13.98
C GLU A 139 10.65 8.67 -13.45
N THR A 140 10.12 8.35 -12.26
CA THR A 140 10.33 7.06 -11.59
C THR A 140 9.31 6.02 -12.05
N PHE A 141 8.06 6.44 -12.22
CA PHE A 141 6.92 5.61 -12.61
C PHE A 141 6.26 6.16 -13.90
N PRO A 142 6.97 6.18 -15.04
CA PRO A 142 6.49 6.83 -16.27
C PRO A 142 5.33 6.07 -16.93
N TYR A 143 5.17 4.78 -16.62
CA TYR A 143 4.12 3.92 -17.17
C TYR A 143 3.33 3.30 -16.04
N ILE A 144 2.02 3.53 -16.03
CA ILE A 144 1.13 2.96 -15.02
C ILE A 144 0.04 2.16 -15.71
N TYR A 145 -0.11 0.92 -15.26
CA TYR A 145 -1.23 0.06 -15.58
C TYR A 145 -1.82 -0.49 -14.28
N LEU A 146 -3.12 -0.25 -14.09
CA LEU A 146 -3.85 -0.62 -12.88
C LEU A 146 -4.79 -1.78 -13.21
N MET A 147 -4.40 -2.98 -12.82
CA MET A 147 -5.19 -4.19 -13.02
C MET A 147 -4.82 -5.25 -11.97
N ASP A 148 -5.71 -5.46 -11.00
CA ASP A 148 -5.55 -6.53 -9.99
C ASP A 148 -4.12 -6.52 -9.40
N TRP A 149 -3.42 -7.66 -9.43
CA TRP A 149 -2.01 -7.79 -9.07
C TRP A 149 -1.09 -7.92 -10.28
N TYR A 150 -1.56 -7.56 -11.49
CA TYR A 150 -0.71 -7.47 -12.68
C TYR A 150 0.16 -6.21 -12.59
N ILE A 151 1.25 -6.33 -11.84
CA ILE A 151 2.19 -5.25 -11.55
C ILE A 151 3.31 -5.31 -12.58
N ILE A 152 3.32 -4.33 -13.49
CA ILE A 152 4.35 -4.20 -14.53
C ILE A 152 5.65 -3.58 -14.02
N ASP A 153 5.58 -2.78 -12.95
CA ASP A 153 6.74 -2.08 -12.42
C ASP A 153 7.53 -3.00 -11.47
N PRO A 154 8.81 -3.29 -11.77
CA PRO A 154 9.65 -4.14 -10.92
C PRO A 154 9.74 -3.66 -9.47
N LEU A 155 9.69 -2.33 -9.23
CA LEU A 155 9.77 -1.75 -7.89
C LEU A 155 8.57 -2.08 -7.01
N LEU A 156 7.45 -2.49 -7.63
CA LEU A 156 6.20 -2.76 -6.93
C LEU A 156 5.86 -4.24 -6.84
N GLN A 157 6.59 -5.16 -7.48
CA GLN A 157 6.21 -6.58 -7.52
C GLN A 157 5.94 -7.18 -6.13
N GLY A 158 6.71 -6.78 -5.10
CA GLY A 158 6.57 -7.27 -3.73
C GLY A 158 5.16 -7.11 -3.14
N ILE A 159 4.40 -6.07 -3.53
CA ILE A 159 3.04 -5.84 -3.00
C ILE A 159 2.04 -6.89 -3.46
N GLY A 160 2.33 -7.65 -4.52
CA GLY A 160 1.46 -8.70 -5.06
C GLY A 160 1.58 -10.04 -4.34
N TYR A 161 2.71 -10.31 -3.69
CA TYR A 161 3.06 -11.64 -3.16
C TYR A 161 3.05 -11.64 -1.63
N PRO A 162 1.96 -12.06 -0.97
CA PRO A 162 1.92 -12.16 0.47
C PRO A 162 2.84 -13.28 0.95
N ARG A 163 3.49 -13.05 2.10
CA ARG A 163 4.37 -14.00 2.77
C ARG A 163 4.06 -13.99 4.25
N LYS A 164 4.30 -15.11 4.93
CA LYS A 164 4.23 -15.17 6.38
C LYS A 164 5.08 -14.08 7.01
N ALA A 165 4.49 -13.34 7.95
CA ALA A 165 5.20 -12.33 8.70
C ALA A 165 5.12 -12.61 10.20
N HIS A 166 6.21 -12.31 10.89
CA HIS A 166 6.26 -12.42 12.35
C HIS A 166 5.36 -11.38 13.01
N ASP A 167 5.41 -10.14 12.51
CA ASP A 167 4.54 -9.06 12.94
C ASP A 167 3.84 -8.44 11.73
N MET A 168 2.57 -8.10 11.94
CA MET A 168 1.81 -7.25 11.04
C MET A 168 2.01 -5.77 11.43
N LEU A 169 2.54 -4.97 10.52
CA LEU A 169 2.91 -3.57 10.76
C LEU A 169 1.95 -2.63 10.01
N ILE A 170 1.83 -1.39 10.48
CA ILE A 170 1.03 -0.37 9.78
C ILE A 170 1.58 -0.19 8.36
N GLY A 171 0.68 -0.13 7.38
CA GLY A 171 1.00 -0.06 5.95
C GLY A 171 1.24 -1.41 5.27
N ASP A 172 1.18 -2.53 6.01
CA ASP A 172 1.16 -3.86 5.40
C ASP A 172 -0.14 -4.09 4.63
N ARG A 173 -0.07 -4.83 3.52
CA ARG A 173 -1.26 -5.41 2.90
C ARG A 173 -1.52 -6.79 3.51
N ALA A 174 -2.62 -6.94 4.24
CA ALA A 174 -3.06 -8.20 4.79
C ALA A 174 -4.29 -8.74 4.03
N TYR A 175 -4.78 -9.92 4.43
CA TYR A 175 -5.93 -10.55 3.80
C TYR A 175 -6.84 -11.24 4.83
N PHE A 176 -8.11 -10.90 4.82
CA PHE A 176 -9.14 -11.67 5.51
C PHE A 176 -9.63 -12.77 4.57
N LYS A 177 -9.56 -14.03 4.99
CA LYS A 177 -10.02 -15.17 4.19
C LYS A 177 -11.40 -15.62 4.63
N ASN A 178 -12.28 -15.89 3.67
CA ASN A 178 -13.59 -16.50 3.89
C ASN A 178 -13.62 -17.93 3.29
N PRO A 179 -13.23 -18.96 4.06
CA PRO A 179 -13.00 -20.31 3.52
C PRO A 179 -14.29 -21.02 3.08
N ASP A 180 -15.44 -20.65 3.63
CA ASP A 180 -16.74 -21.26 3.34
C ASP A 180 -17.69 -20.30 2.61
N VAL A 181 -17.15 -19.40 1.77
CA VAL A 181 -17.94 -18.45 0.95
C VAL A 181 -19.03 -19.14 0.13
N HIS A 182 -20.16 -18.46 -0.07
CA HIS A 182 -21.23 -18.94 -0.93
C HIS A 182 -20.79 -18.97 -2.41
N PRO A 183 -21.04 -20.04 -3.18
CA PRO A 183 -20.58 -20.16 -4.57
C PRO A 183 -21.09 -19.06 -5.52
N GLU A 184 -22.22 -18.43 -5.20
CA GLU A 184 -22.78 -17.32 -5.97
C GLU A 184 -22.16 -15.96 -5.66
N THR A 185 -21.38 -15.86 -4.58
CA THR A 185 -20.74 -14.62 -4.12
C THR A 185 -19.23 -14.79 -3.99
N MET A 186 -18.58 -15.46 -4.95
CA MET A 186 -17.15 -15.78 -4.91
C MET A 186 -16.23 -14.56 -4.79
N TRP A 187 -16.69 -13.36 -5.14
CA TRP A 187 -15.94 -12.12 -4.88
C TRP A 187 -15.77 -11.81 -3.38
N LEU A 188 -16.55 -12.45 -2.49
CA LEU A 188 -16.44 -12.37 -1.03
C LEU A 188 -15.69 -13.57 -0.43
N GLN A 189 -14.85 -14.25 -1.22
CA GLN A 189 -13.94 -15.30 -0.74
C GLN A 189 -12.84 -14.76 0.20
N GLY A 190 -12.75 -13.44 0.30
CA GLY A 190 -11.95 -12.72 1.27
C GLY A 190 -11.83 -11.26 0.88
N GLU A 191 -11.01 -10.51 1.61
CA GLU A 191 -10.81 -9.08 1.40
C GLU A 191 -9.35 -8.71 1.59
N ASN A 192 -8.78 -8.00 0.61
CA ASN A 192 -7.48 -7.37 0.73
C ASN A 192 -7.59 -6.11 1.57
N VAL A 193 -6.70 -5.92 2.53
CA VAL A 193 -6.74 -4.76 3.41
C VAL A 193 -5.38 -4.10 3.60
N ILE A 194 -5.37 -2.79 3.82
CA ILE A 194 -4.22 -2.06 4.36
C ILE A 194 -4.37 -1.94 5.88
N VAL A 195 -3.34 -2.37 6.61
CA VAL A 195 -3.27 -2.28 8.07
C VAL A 195 -3.06 -0.83 8.48
N LEU A 196 -3.91 -0.33 9.37
CA LEU A 196 -3.85 1.02 9.94
C LEU A 196 -3.52 0.96 11.44
N ALA A 197 -3.32 2.13 12.04
CA ALA A 197 -3.22 2.22 13.50
C ALA A 197 -4.55 1.87 14.20
N GLU A 198 -4.48 1.54 15.49
CA GLU A 198 -5.64 1.28 16.37
C GLU A 198 -6.47 0.06 15.93
N ASP A 199 -5.80 -0.98 15.44
CA ASP A 199 -6.42 -2.24 15.01
C ASP A 199 -7.51 -2.06 13.94
N LEU A 200 -7.34 -1.01 13.13
CA LEU A 200 -8.18 -0.71 11.98
C LEU A 200 -7.54 -1.19 10.69
N TYR A 201 -8.40 -1.43 9.70
CA TYR A 201 -8.03 -1.91 8.38
C TYR A 201 -8.85 -1.16 7.33
N TYR A 202 -8.22 -0.79 6.22
CA TYR A 202 -8.93 -0.29 5.04
C TYR A 202 -9.11 -1.43 4.04
N GLY A 203 -10.36 -1.81 3.75
CA GLY A 203 -10.72 -2.74 2.67
C GLY A 203 -11.64 -2.06 1.68
N HIS A 204 -11.33 -2.14 0.39
CA HIS A 204 -12.03 -1.36 -0.62
C HIS A 204 -13.45 -1.89 -0.88
N GLY A 205 -14.45 -1.03 -0.70
CA GLY A 205 -15.87 -1.40 -0.77
C GLY A 205 -16.52 -1.61 0.61
N ILE A 206 -15.73 -1.97 1.63
CA ILE A 206 -16.17 -2.02 3.04
C ILE A 206 -15.84 -0.70 3.76
N GLY A 207 -14.68 -0.10 3.44
CA GLY A 207 -14.16 1.10 4.06
C GLY A 207 -13.17 0.78 5.19
N ILE A 208 -13.08 1.67 6.18
CA ILE A 208 -12.20 1.51 7.34
C ILE A 208 -12.98 0.92 8.53
N ALA A 209 -12.55 -0.25 9.00
CA ALA A 209 -13.17 -0.92 10.13
C ALA A 209 -12.19 -1.80 10.92
N ASN A 210 -12.61 -2.33 12.07
CA ASN A 210 -11.86 -3.33 12.83
C ASN A 210 -12.01 -4.74 12.24
N ALA A 211 -11.19 -5.69 12.71
CA ALA A 211 -11.17 -7.06 12.22
C ALA A 211 -12.52 -7.78 12.36
N GLU A 212 -13.23 -7.55 13.47
CA GLU A 212 -14.54 -8.15 13.73
C GLU A 212 -15.55 -7.77 12.65
N THR A 213 -15.57 -6.51 12.21
CA THR A 213 -16.47 -6.04 11.15
C THR A 213 -16.20 -6.77 9.83
N PHE A 214 -14.93 -6.92 9.43
CA PHE A 214 -14.57 -7.67 8.22
C PHE A 214 -15.01 -9.14 8.32
N ILE A 215 -14.72 -9.77 9.46
CA ILE A 215 -15.09 -11.17 9.72
C ILE A 215 -16.61 -11.35 9.66
N GLU A 216 -17.39 -10.45 10.26
CA GLU A 216 -18.85 -10.49 10.24
C GLU A 216 -19.41 -10.35 8.82
N ILE A 217 -18.94 -9.36 8.05
CA ILE A 217 -19.39 -9.14 6.67
C ILE A 217 -19.13 -10.39 5.82
N LEU A 218 -17.92 -10.96 5.91
CA LEU A 218 -17.56 -12.17 5.18
C LEU A 218 -18.39 -13.39 5.65
N ASN A 219 -18.59 -13.54 6.96
CA ASN A 219 -19.35 -14.65 7.54
C ASN A 219 -20.83 -14.66 7.15
N ARG A 220 -21.43 -13.47 6.90
CA ARG A 220 -22.82 -13.34 6.41
C ARG A 220 -23.00 -13.83 4.96
N ASN A 221 -21.91 -14.04 4.23
CA ASN A 221 -21.90 -14.48 2.83
C ASN A 221 -21.31 -15.88 2.65
N ARG A 222 -21.49 -16.74 3.66
CA ARG A 222 -21.06 -18.14 3.62
C ARG A 222 -22.18 -19.05 3.08
N LYS A 223 -21.79 -20.21 2.56
CA LYS A 223 -22.73 -21.26 2.14
C LYS A 223 -23.54 -21.80 3.32
N GLU A 224 -24.71 -22.36 3.03
CA GLU A 224 -25.51 -23.08 4.04
C GLU A 224 -24.69 -24.20 4.70
N GLY A 225 -24.80 -24.36 6.02
CA GLY A 225 -24.03 -25.35 6.77
C GLY A 225 -22.53 -25.03 6.94
N ALA A 226 -22.09 -23.80 6.67
CA ALA A 226 -20.69 -23.40 6.85
C ALA A 226 -20.17 -23.61 8.28
N ALA A 227 -18.99 -24.21 8.40
CA ALA A 227 -18.37 -24.56 9.68
C ALA A 227 -17.19 -23.65 10.03
N LYS A 228 -16.48 -23.12 9.02
CA LYS A 228 -15.29 -22.29 9.22
C LYS A 228 -15.64 -20.81 9.14
N SER A 229 -15.27 -20.06 10.17
CA SER A 229 -15.37 -18.60 10.17
C SER A 229 -14.34 -18.00 9.20
N ALA A 230 -14.63 -16.81 8.69
CA ALA A 230 -13.62 -15.93 8.14
C ALA A 230 -12.59 -15.54 9.22
N TYR A 231 -11.36 -15.27 8.80
CA TYR A 231 -10.24 -14.95 9.70
C TYR A 231 -9.17 -14.12 8.97
N LEU A 232 -8.39 -13.36 9.74
CA LEU A 232 -7.20 -12.65 9.25
C LEU A 232 -6.04 -13.63 9.07
N MET A 233 -5.41 -13.65 7.90
CA MET A 233 -4.25 -14.53 7.65
C MET A 233 -2.98 -14.03 8.34
N ASP A 234 -2.03 -14.95 8.60
CA ASP A 234 -0.68 -14.67 9.12
C ASP A 234 0.31 -14.22 8.02
N GLU A 235 -0.21 -13.85 6.85
CA GLU A 235 0.57 -13.42 5.68
C GLU A 235 0.30 -11.97 5.33
N VAL A 236 1.36 -11.25 4.96
CA VAL A 236 1.29 -9.87 4.48
C VAL A 236 2.12 -9.70 3.23
N ALA A 237 1.74 -8.76 2.36
CA ALA A 237 2.59 -8.27 1.29
C ALA A 237 3.14 -6.88 1.63
N ARG A 238 4.37 -6.63 1.20
CA ARG A 238 5.12 -5.40 1.45
C ARG A 238 5.84 -4.99 0.16
N PRO A 239 5.98 -3.70 -0.13
CA PRO A 239 6.90 -3.26 -1.16
C PRO A 239 8.34 -3.60 -0.73
N ASP A 240 9.26 -3.64 -1.70
CA ASP A 240 10.69 -3.74 -1.37
C ASP A 240 11.18 -2.36 -0.91
N PHE A 241 11.14 -2.14 0.41
CA PHE A 241 11.54 -0.88 1.01
C PHE A 241 13.01 -0.56 0.76
N GLU A 242 13.90 -1.55 0.71
CA GLU A 242 15.32 -1.32 0.48
C GLU A 242 15.59 -0.88 -0.96
N LEU A 243 14.94 -1.53 -1.93
CA LEU A 243 15.05 -1.20 -3.35
C LEU A 243 14.45 0.18 -3.64
N LEU A 244 13.27 0.48 -3.11
CA LEU A 244 12.65 1.79 -3.25
C LEU A 244 13.47 2.90 -2.59
N SER A 245 14.08 2.60 -1.44
CA SER A 245 15.00 3.51 -0.74
C SER A 245 16.23 3.79 -1.60
N ASP A 246 16.82 2.80 -2.26
CA ASP A 246 17.96 3.01 -3.16
C ASP A 246 17.60 3.95 -4.30
N VAL A 247 16.49 3.68 -5.00
CA VAL A 247 16.01 4.57 -6.08
C VAL A 247 15.73 5.98 -5.56
N TYR A 248 15.18 6.08 -4.35
CA TYR A 248 14.91 7.37 -3.70
C TYR A 248 16.20 8.15 -3.38
N HIS A 249 17.25 7.48 -2.88
CA HIS A 249 18.49 8.14 -2.43
C HIS A 249 19.55 8.30 -3.53
N GLU A 250 19.73 7.34 -4.44
CA GLU A 250 20.66 7.43 -5.57
C GLU A 250 20.38 8.68 -6.42
N ARG A 251 19.09 8.93 -6.69
CA ARG A 251 18.63 10.11 -7.43
C ARG A 251 18.65 11.41 -6.61
N THR A 252 18.75 11.32 -5.29
CA THR A 252 18.95 12.49 -4.42
C THR A 252 20.43 12.93 -4.43
N ALA A 253 21.36 11.97 -4.44
CA ALA A 253 22.79 12.23 -4.53
C ALA A 253 23.20 12.85 -5.88
N THR A 254 22.58 12.40 -6.99
CA THR A 254 22.83 13.02 -8.32
C THR A 254 22.29 14.45 -8.40
N ALA A 255 21.13 14.73 -7.80
CA ALA A 255 20.60 16.10 -7.72
C ALA A 255 21.47 17.03 -6.84
N GLN A 256 22.02 16.53 -5.73
CA GLN A 256 22.96 17.30 -4.89
C GLN A 256 24.30 17.58 -5.60
N THR A 257 24.77 16.66 -6.45
CA THR A 257 26.04 16.82 -7.18
C THR A 257 25.96 17.91 -8.27
N ILE A 258 24.76 18.20 -8.80
CA ILE A 258 24.57 19.26 -9.82
C ILE A 258 24.55 20.66 -9.19
N TYR A 259 24.14 20.81 -7.92
CA TYR A 259 24.13 22.12 -7.25
C TYR A 259 25.51 22.63 -6.79
N TRP A 260 26.52 21.77 -6.69
CA TRP A 260 27.89 22.18 -6.33
C TRP A 260 28.78 22.58 -7.53
N ARG A 261 28.30 22.39 -8.77
CA ARG A 261 29.10 22.63 -9.98
C ARG A 261 28.84 23.96 -10.70
N ASN A 262 28.01 24.84 -10.14
CA ASN A 262 27.70 26.17 -10.69
C ASN A 262 28.22 27.35 -9.83
N MET A 263 29.26 27.14 -9.03
CA MET A 263 30.00 28.22 -8.37
C MET A 263 31.51 28.02 -8.56
N VAL A 264 32.00 28.13 -9.80
CA VAL A 264 33.37 28.57 -10.14
C VAL A 264 33.30 29.30 -11.48
#